data_AF-A0A523D1C0-F1
#
_entry.id   AF-A0A523D1C0-F1
#
_cell.length_a   1.000
_cell.length_b   1.000
_cell.length_c   1.000
_cell.angle_alpha   90.00
_cell.angle_beta   90.00
_cell.angle_gamma   90.00
#
_symmetry.space_group_name_H-M   'P 1'
#
loop_
_entity.id
_entity.type
_entity.pdbx_description
1 polymer ?
#
loop_
_entity_poly.entity_id
_entity_poly.type
_entity_poly.pdbx_seq_one_letter_code
_entity_poly.pdbx_strand_id
1 'polypeptide(L)'
;MFFTPSQRHFDRGSEEEDHGQYDLRQFVFGITGATLLCKKEMLEDLRLGDEYLDEDFFAYREDADLAWRAQMRGWKAIDEPGAEALHCRRVFPRGRRWLPALINYHSLKNRYLMRMKNLDSAVRRRCFPYMWIRDAGILVYVLFFEWNSLPAYREVWRLRDKFQKKREHVQSTRSVSSDAIADWFSFTPRALEAPRRVSHAGKREKKKDREENVDH
;
A
#
# COMPACT_ATOMS: atom_id res chain seq x y z
N MET A 1 -6.72 0.13 -0.83
CA MET A 1 -5.88 1.16 -0.17
C MET A 1 -5.84 2.43 -1.02
N PHE A 2 -5.87 3.60 -0.39
CA PHE A 2 -5.65 4.91 -1.04
C PHE A 2 -4.68 5.78 -0.23
N PHE A 3 -4.05 6.77 -0.88
CA PHE A 3 -3.12 7.71 -0.25
C PHE A 3 -3.66 9.13 -0.23
N THR A 4 -3.41 9.86 0.85
CA THR A 4 -3.74 11.28 0.98
C THR A 4 -2.53 12.18 0.74
N PRO A 5 -2.74 13.46 0.37
CA PRO A 5 -1.67 14.47 0.30
C PRO A 5 -0.88 14.63 1.62
N SER A 6 -1.41 14.19 2.77
CA SER A 6 -0.69 14.14 4.05
C SER A 6 0.24 12.93 4.24
N GLN A 7 0.44 12.13 3.18
CA GLN A 7 1.23 10.89 3.16
C GLN A 7 0.72 9.83 4.15
N ARG A 8 -0.61 9.79 4.34
CA ARG A 8 -1.30 8.69 5.03
C ARG A 8 -1.89 7.77 3.99
N HIS A 9 -1.85 6.47 4.25
CA HIS A 9 -2.64 5.49 3.53
C HIS A 9 -3.70 4.91 4.45
N PHE A 10 -4.81 4.52 3.84
CA PHE A 10 -5.92 3.88 4.51
C PHE A 10 -6.48 2.79 3.61
N ASP A 11 -7.15 1.83 4.23
CA ASP A 11 -7.96 0.89 3.49
C ASP A 11 -9.25 1.56 3.04
N ARG A 12 -9.72 1.13 1.89
CA ARG A 12 -10.97 1.61 1.33
C ARG A 12 -12.12 1.09 2.21
N GLY A 13 -13.11 1.93 2.51
CA GLY A 13 -14.21 1.58 3.42
C GLY A 13 -13.83 1.40 4.89
N SER A 14 -12.60 1.72 5.27
CA SER A 14 -12.19 1.61 6.68
C SER A 14 -12.97 2.59 7.54
N GLU A 15 -13.58 2.10 8.62
CA GLU A 15 -14.42 2.89 9.55
C GLU A 15 -15.74 3.39 8.93
N GLU A 16 -16.20 2.80 7.83
CA GLU A 16 -17.49 3.10 7.18
C GLU A 16 -18.38 1.85 7.16
N GLU A 17 -19.70 2.05 7.28
CA GLU A 17 -20.67 0.98 7.02
C GLU A 17 -20.82 0.76 5.51
N ASP A 18 -20.87 -0.50 5.09
CA ASP A 18 -21.08 -0.85 3.69
C ASP A 18 -22.58 -0.89 3.37
N HIS A 19 -22.99 -0.02 2.46
CA HIS A 19 -24.34 0.08 1.89
C HIS A 19 -24.33 -0.25 0.39
N GLY A 20 -23.31 -0.98 -0.10
CA GLY A 20 -23.13 -1.35 -1.51
C GLY A 20 -22.25 -0.37 -2.29
N GLN A 21 -21.65 0.64 -1.64
CA GLN A 21 -20.74 1.59 -2.31
C GLN A 21 -19.40 0.94 -2.73
N TYR A 22 -19.17 -0.31 -2.32
CA TYR A 22 -17.98 -1.09 -2.62
C TYR A 22 -18.22 -2.28 -3.58
N ASP A 23 -19.44 -2.43 -4.12
CA ASP A 23 -19.81 -3.52 -5.03
C ASP A 23 -19.21 -3.40 -6.45
N LEU A 24 -18.59 -2.27 -6.76
CA LEU A 24 -17.96 -2.03 -8.05
C LEU A 24 -16.48 -2.41 -8.02
N ARG A 25 -16.11 -3.32 -8.93
CA ARG A 25 -14.72 -3.66 -9.21
C ARG A 25 -13.95 -2.43 -9.68
N GLN A 26 -12.89 -2.08 -8.98
CA GLN A 26 -12.12 -0.86 -9.27
C GLN A 26 -10.62 -1.06 -9.07
N PHE A 27 -9.83 -0.35 -9.87
CA PHE A 27 -8.41 -0.21 -9.63
C PHE A 27 -8.17 0.71 -8.44
N VAL A 28 -7.31 0.29 -7.54
CA VAL A 28 -6.92 1.04 -6.34
C VAL A 28 -5.40 1.20 -6.31
N PHE A 29 -4.88 2.03 -5.42
CA PHE A 29 -3.43 2.20 -5.30
C PHE A 29 -2.73 0.91 -4.87
N GLY A 30 -3.32 0.18 -3.94
CA GLY A 30 -2.80 -1.07 -3.41
C GLY A 30 -3.83 -1.84 -2.61
N ILE A 31 -3.49 -3.06 -2.22
CA ILE A 31 -4.27 -3.91 -1.33
C ILE A 31 -3.43 -4.13 -0.06
N THR A 32 -4.08 -4.12 1.11
CA THR A 32 -3.38 -4.39 2.37
C THR A 32 -2.92 -5.84 2.43
N GLY A 33 -1.82 -6.09 3.15
CA GLY A 33 -1.27 -7.44 3.31
C GLY A 33 -2.28 -8.47 3.85
N ALA A 34 -3.32 -8.05 4.56
CA ALA A 34 -4.36 -8.94 5.09
C ALA A 34 -5.20 -9.66 4.02
N THR A 35 -5.33 -9.08 2.82
CA THR A 35 -6.19 -9.59 1.74
C THR A 35 -5.50 -9.62 0.38
N LEU A 36 -4.18 -9.39 0.35
CA LEU A 36 -3.40 -9.29 -0.88
C LEU A 36 -3.21 -10.68 -1.51
N LEU A 37 -3.74 -10.83 -2.73
CA LEU A 37 -3.33 -11.88 -3.67
C LEU A 37 -2.53 -11.23 -4.81
N CYS A 38 -1.32 -11.71 -5.05
CA CYS A 38 -0.45 -11.15 -6.08
C CYS A 38 0.18 -12.23 -6.96
N LYS A 39 0.59 -11.82 -8.16
CA LYS A 39 1.30 -12.67 -9.11
C LYS A 39 2.74 -12.89 -8.65
N LYS A 40 3.27 -14.11 -8.82
CA LYS A 40 4.67 -14.39 -8.54
C LYS A 40 5.58 -13.50 -9.38
N GLU A 41 5.25 -13.31 -10.66
CA GLU A 41 6.03 -12.48 -11.58
C GLU A 41 6.12 -11.03 -11.09
N MET A 42 5.08 -10.50 -10.43
CA MET A 42 5.12 -9.19 -9.80
C MET A 42 6.10 -9.16 -8.63
N LEU A 43 6.11 -10.19 -7.78
CA LEU A 43 7.03 -10.25 -6.64
C LEU A 43 8.49 -10.35 -7.09
N GLU A 44 8.77 -11.16 -8.11
CA GLU A 44 10.11 -11.28 -8.69
C GLU A 44 10.55 -9.96 -9.35
N ASP A 45 9.66 -9.30 -10.10
CA ASP A 45 9.92 -8.01 -10.74
C ASP A 45 10.22 -6.88 -9.73
N LEU A 46 9.60 -6.96 -8.56
CA LEU A 46 9.72 -5.95 -7.51
C LEU A 46 10.77 -6.30 -6.45
N ARG A 47 11.46 -7.43 -6.56
CA ARG A 47 12.37 -7.90 -5.50
C ARG A 47 13.50 -6.90 -5.24
N LEU A 48 13.84 -6.66 -3.97
CA LEU A 48 14.97 -5.82 -3.56
C LEU A 48 16.08 -6.71 -3.01
N GLY A 49 17.06 -7.03 -3.85
CA GLY A 49 18.06 -8.04 -3.50
C GLY A 49 17.37 -9.40 -3.32
N ASP A 50 17.45 -9.96 -2.11
CA ASP A 50 16.81 -11.24 -1.81
C ASP A 50 15.40 -11.14 -1.21
N GLU A 51 14.89 -9.92 -1.00
CA GLU A 51 13.67 -9.65 -0.23
C GLU A 51 12.48 -9.26 -1.13
N TYR A 52 11.29 -9.84 -0.89
CA TYR A 52 10.04 -9.40 -1.53
C TYR A 52 9.42 -8.18 -0.82
N LEU A 53 9.41 -8.24 0.51
CA LEU A 53 9.04 -7.16 1.42
C LEU A 53 10.31 -6.66 2.10
N ASP A 54 10.46 -5.35 2.21
CA ASP A 54 11.66 -4.74 2.76
C ASP A 54 11.75 -4.99 4.28
N GLU A 55 12.68 -5.85 4.69
CA GLU A 55 12.79 -6.33 6.07
C GLU A 55 13.22 -5.22 7.06
N ASP A 56 13.82 -4.12 6.56
CA ASP A 56 14.19 -2.98 7.41
C ASP A 56 12.98 -2.30 8.06
N PHE A 57 11.77 -2.48 7.49
CA PHE A 57 10.55 -1.98 8.10
C PHE A 57 10.19 -2.75 9.38
N PHE A 58 10.50 -4.05 9.47
CA PHE A 58 10.13 -5.01 10.53
C PHE A 58 8.62 -5.20 10.73
N ALA A 59 7.84 -4.12 10.85
CA ALA A 59 6.38 -4.15 10.92
C ALA A 59 5.77 -2.81 10.44
N TYR A 60 4.62 -2.88 9.78
CA TYR A 60 3.87 -1.76 9.19
C TYR A 60 4.53 -1.09 8.00
N ARG A 61 3.68 -0.80 6.99
CA ARG A 61 3.99 -0.11 5.73
C ARG A 61 4.80 -0.91 4.71
N GLU A 62 5.17 -2.15 5.00
CA GLU A 62 5.78 -3.06 4.03
C GLU A 62 4.85 -3.33 2.84
N ASP A 63 3.54 -3.45 3.10
CA ASP A 63 2.50 -3.63 2.09
C ASP A 63 2.28 -2.35 1.26
N ALA A 64 2.19 -1.20 1.94
CA ALA A 64 2.07 0.10 1.30
C ALA A 64 3.30 0.45 0.44
N ASP A 65 4.49 0.04 0.89
CA ASP A 65 5.73 0.17 0.13
C ASP A 65 5.74 -0.72 -1.11
N LEU A 66 5.37 -2.00 -0.98
CA LEU A 66 5.24 -2.92 -2.10
C LEU A 66 4.22 -2.39 -3.12
N ALA A 67 3.05 -1.91 -2.67
CA ALA A 67 2.04 -1.31 -3.53
C ALA A 67 2.57 -0.10 -4.29
N TRP A 68 3.34 0.78 -3.63
CA TRP A 68 3.92 1.94 -4.30
C TRP A 68 4.92 1.52 -5.38
N ARG A 69 5.80 0.55 -5.09
CA ARG A 69 6.75 0.01 -6.07
C ARG A 69 6.04 -0.67 -7.23
N ALA A 70 4.97 -1.41 -6.96
CA ALA A 70 4.11 -2.03 -7.96
C ALA A 70 3.51 -0.96 -8.92
N GLN A 71 2.95 0.12 -8.37
CA GLN A 71 2.41 1.23 -9.16
C GLN A 71 3.48 1.88 -10.03
N MET A 72 4.70 2.10 -9.50
CA MET A 72 5.82 2.67 -10.27
C MET A 72 6.30 1.78 -11.42
N ARG A 73 6.10 0.46 -11.31
CA ARG A 73 6.38 -0.55 -12.35
C ARG A 73 5.20 -0.83 -13.28
N GLY A 74 4.05 -0.16 -13.07
CA GLY A 74 2.87 -0.30 -13.91
C GLY A 74 2.00 -1.52 -13.58
N TRP A 75 2.28 -2.21 -12.48
CA TRP A 75 1.37 -3.22 -11.96
C TRP A 75 0.12 -2.57 -11.41
N LYS A 76 -1.03 -3.22 -11.63
CA LYS A 76 -2.33 -2.71 -11.22
C LYS A 76 -2.87 -3.54 -10.06
N ALA A 77 -3.33 -2.86 -9.01
CA ALA A 77 -4.10 -3.47 -7.93
C ALA A 77 -5.59 -3.32 -8.22
N ILE A 78 -6.34 -4.41 -8.10
CA ILE A 78 -7.79 -4.44 -8.31
C ILE A 78 -8.45 -4.84 -6.99
N ASP A 79 -9.46 -4.08 -6.60
CA ASP A 79 -10.40 -4.43 -5.55
C ASP A 79 -11.51 -5.30 -6.16
N GLU A 80 -11.68 -6.52 -5.65
CA GLU A 80 -12.65 -7.51 -6.15
C GLU A 80 -13.71 -7.76 -5.06
N PRO A 81 -14.91 -7.15 -5.19
CA PRO A 81 -15.92 -7.18 -4.13
C PRO A 81 -16.39 -8.59 -3.78
N GLY A 82 -16.40 -9.51 -4.77
CA GLY A 82 -16.75 -10.92 -4.53
C GLY A 82 -15.67 -11.75 -3.83
N ALA A 83 -14.54 -11.15 -3.43
CA ALA A 83 -13.47 -11.81 -2.68
C ALA A 83 -13.44 -11.30 -1.23
N GLU A 84 -14.29 -11.88 -0.39
CA GLU A 84 -14.46 -11.48 1.00
C GLU A 84 -13.48 -12.21 1.94
N ALA A 85 -12.89 -11.49 2.89
CA ALA A 85 -12.04 -12.04 3.94
C ALA A 85 -12.22 -11.27 5.25
N LEU A 86 -12.30 -11.98 6.37
CA LEU A 86 -12.42 -11.39 7.70
C LEU A 86 -11.05 -11.15 8.32
N HIS A 87 -10.75 -9.89 8.68
CA HIS A 87 -9.50 -9.52 9.33
C HIS A 87 -9.75 -8.79 10.66
N CYS A 88 -9.37 -9.43 11.78
CA CYS A 88 -9.48 -8.84 13.12
C CYS A 88 -8.38 -7.79 13.36
N ARG A 89 -8.70 -6.51 13.11
CA ARG A 89 -7.77 -5.40 13.35
C ARG A 89 -7.61 -5.09 14.83
N ARG A 90 -6.37 -5.08 15.32
CA ARG A 90 -6.03 -4.69 16.71
C ARG A 90 -5.40 -3.30 16.82
N VAL A 91 -4.94 -2.74 15.71
CA VAL A 91 -4.25 -1.45 15.67
C VAL A 91 -5.07 -0.45 14.88
N PHE A 92 -5.63 0.52 15.59
CA PHE A 92 -6.46 1.58 15.02
C PHE A 92 -5.74 2.94 15.08
N PRO A 93 -5.91 3.82 14.08
CA PRO A 93 -5.29 5.14 14.07
C PRO A 93 -5.63 5.99 15.32
N ARG A 94 -6.84 5.85 15.86
CA ARG A 94 -7.31 6.56 17.06
C ARG A 94 -6.71 6.03 18.37
N GLY A 95 -6.13 4.83 18.35
CA GLY A 95 -5.60 4.13 19.52
C GLY A 95 -4.11 4.37 19.80
N ARG A 96 -3.43 5.31 19.10
CA ARG A 96 -1.96 5.44 19.13
C ARG A 96 -1.36 5.52 20.54
N ARG A 97 -2.02 6.22 21.46
CA ARG A 97 -1.58 6.36 22.87
C ARG A 97 -1.57 5.05 23.64
N TRP A 98 -2.39 4.08 23.24
CA TRP A 98 -2.53 2.78 23.87
C TRP A 98 -1.70 1.69 23.19
N LEU A 99 -1.02 2.03 22.08
CA LEU A 99 -0.14 1.09 21.39
C LEU A 99 1.20 0.95 22.11
N PRO A 100 1.83 -0.23 22.05
CA PRO A 100 3.18 -0.42 22.53
C PRO A 100 4.15 0.58 21.88
N ALA A 101 5.10 1.10 22.66
CA ALA A 101 6.08 2.08 22.20
C ALA A 101 6.85 1.61 20.94
N LEU A 102 7.18 0.31 20.87
CA LEU A 102 7.86 -0.27 19.72
C LEU A 102 7.04 -0.16 18.42
N ILE A 103 5.72 -0.36 18.49
CA ILE A 103 4.81 -0.20 17.35
C ILE A 103 4.80 1.25 16.87
N ASN A 104 4.73 2.19 17.81
CA ASN A 104 4.75 3.63 17.51
C ASN A 104 6.08 4.08 16.90
N TYR A 105 7.19 3.55 17.41
CA TYR A 105 8.54 3.74 16.89
C TYR A 105 8.65 3.25 15.44
N HIS A 106 8.25 2.01 15.13
CA HIS A 106 8.29 1.48 13.76
C HIS A 106 7.34 2.25 12.83
N SER A 107 6.15 2.61 13.30
CA SER A 107 5.18 3.43 12.54
C SER A 107 5.78 4.78 12.12
N LEU A 108 6.54 5.44 13.00
CA LEU A 108 7.22 6.71 12.72
C LEU A 108 8.44 6.51 11.81
N LYS A 109 9.32 5.57 12.13
CA LYS A 109 10.51 5.21 11.35
C LYS A 109 10.12 4.90 9.90
N ASN A 110 9.16 4.01 9.72
CA ASN A 110 8.76 3.47 8.42
C ASN A 110 8.06 4.52 7.56
N ARG A 111 7.39 5.52 8.17
CA ARG A 111 6.82 6.66 7.44
C ARG A 111 7.90 7.39 6.65
N TYR A 112 9.05 7.67 7.26
CA TYR A 112 10.14 8.40 6.60
C TYR A 112 10.93 7.50 5.67
N LEU A 113 11.26 6.27 6.07
CA LEU A 113 11.98 5.31 5.23
C LEU A 113 11.25 5.01 3.90
N MET A 114 9.93 4.76 3.95
CA MET A 114 9.12 4.54 2.75
C MET A 114 9.12 5.76 1.82
N ARG A 115 9.08 6.97 2.38
CA ARG A 115 9.17 8.22 1.60
C ARG A 115 10.54 8.41 0.97
N MET A 116 11.62 8.15 1.71
CA MET A 116 12.98 8.21 1.16
C MET A 116 13.11 7.29 -0.04
N LYS A 117 12.51 6.09 0.02
CA LYS A 117 12.56 5.12 -1.06
C LYS A 117 11.71 5.50 -2.29
N ASN A 118 10.47 5.96 -2.08
CA ASN A 118 9.48 6.04 -3.18
C ASN A 118 9.10 7.47 -3.62
N LEU A 119 9.28 8.48 -2.76
CA LEU A 119 8.75 9.83 -3.02
C LEU A 119 9.51 10.52 -4.15
N ASP A 120 8.85 10.89 -5.25
CA ASP A 120 9.44 11.69 -6.33
C ASP A 120 9.05 13.18 -6.25
N SER A 121 9.52 13.98 -7.22
CA SER A 121 9.26 15.42 -7.25
C SER A 121 7.80 15.77 -7.55
N ALA A 122 7.08 14.99 -8.36
CA ALA A 122 5.68 15.24 -8.67
C ALA A 122 4.78 14.94 -7.48
N VAL A 123 4.98 13.80 -6.81
CA VAL A 123 4.28 13.47 -5.57
C VAL A 123 4.58 14.51 -4.50
N ARG A 124 5.84 14.96 -4.39
CA ARG A 124 6.22 16.03 -3.45
C ARG A 124 5.47 17.33 -3.71
N ARG A 125 5.33 17.75 -4.97
CA ARG A 125 4.54 18.94 -5.35
C ARG A 125 3.06 18.74 -5.02
N ARG A 126 2.48 17.59 -5.40
CA ARG A 126 1.07 17.27 -5.16
C ARG A 126 0.70 17.22 -3.68
N CYS A 127 1.64 16.79 -2.83
CA CYS A 127 1.45 16.63 -1.39
C CYS A 127 1.81 17.89 -0.59
N PHE A 128 2.36 18.92 -1.24
CA PHE A 128 2.57 20.22 -0.61
C PHE A 128 1.23 20.97 -0.47
N PRO A 129 0.97 21.67 0.66
CA PRO A 129 1.79 21.79 1.87
C PRO A 129 1.49 20.72 2.93
N TYR A 130 0.44 19.93 2.75
CA TYR A 130 -0.16 19.08 3.77
C TYR A 130 0.79 18.03 4.37
N MET A 131 1.68 17.46 3.56
CA MET A 131 2.71 16.53 4.03
C MET A 131 3.61 17.18 5.10
N TRP A 132 4.05 18.42 4.86
CA TRP A 132 4.97 19.14 5.74
C TRP A 132 4.29 19.61 7.02
N ILE A 133 3.07 20.16 6.90
CA ILE A 133 2.26 20.53 8.07
C ILE A 133 2.07 19.31 8.98
N ARG A 134 1.78 18.14 8.38
CA ARG A 134 1.63 16.89 9.12
C ARG A 134 2.94 16.45 9.80
N ASP A 135 4.06 16.52 9.09
CA ASP A 135 5.36 16.14 9.65
C ASP A 135 5.76 17.07 10.81
N ALA A 136 5.50 18.38 10.69
CA ALA A 136 5.70 19.34 11.78
C ALA A 136 4.82 19.00 12.99
N GLY A 137 3.53 18.71 12.76
CA GLY A 137 2.62 18.28 13.84
C GLY A 137 3.04 16.97 14.52
N ILE A 138 3.56 16.01 13.75
CA ILE A 138 4.12 14.76 14.30
C ILE A 138 5.37 15.05 15.14
N LEU A 139 6.28 15.89 14.64
CA LEU A 139 7.50 16.26 15.37
C LEU A 139 7.16 16.93 16.70
N VAL A 140 6.27 17.93 16.68
CA VAL A 140 5.75 18.58 17.89
C VAL A 140 5.15 17.53 18.82
N TYR A 141 4.25 16.68 18.33
CA TYR A 141 3.62 15.66 19.17
C TYR A 141 4.64 14.71 19.82
N VAL A 142 5.63 14.23 19.06
CA VAL A 142 6.67 13.34 19.57
C VAL A 142 7.55 14.02 20.60
N LEU A 143 7.87 15.31 20.43
CA LEU A 143 8.66 16.10 21.38
C LEU A 143 7.92 16.39 22.69
N PHE A 144 6.59 16.49 22.68
CA PHE A 144 5.81 16.83 23.88
C PHE A 144 5.13 15.63 24.55
N PHE A 145 4.79 14.58 23.80
CA PHE A 145 3.90 13.51 24.30
C PHE A 145 4.37 12.07 24.02
N GLU A 146 5.29 11.83 23.09
CA GLU A 146 5.65 10.47 22.65
C GLU A 146 7.17 10.27 22.53
N TRP A 147 7.91 10.58 23.60
CA TRP A 147 9.39 10.61 23.60
C TRP A 147 10.02 9.26 23.22
N ASN A 148 9.33 8.15 23.50
CA ASN A 148 9.76 6.80 23.13
C ASN A 148 9.91 6.59 21.62
N SER A 149 9.30 7.45 20.79
CA SER A 149 9.44 7.39 19.33
C SER A 149 10.60 8.24 18.80
N LEU A 150 11.25 9.09 19.61
CA LEU A 150 12.39 9.92 19.19
C LEU A 150 13.56 9.11 18.59
N PRO A 151 13.92 7.91 19.09
CA PRO A 151 14.96 7.09 18.48
C PRO A 151 14.69 6.75 17.00
N ALA A 152 13.43 6.83 16.54
CA ALA A 152 13.09 6.57 15.14
C ALA A 152 13.79 7.55 14.20
N TYR A 153 13.97 8.82 14.58
CA TYR A 153 14.68 9.81 13.76
C TYR A 153 16.17 9.46 13.63
N ARG A 154 16.81 9.03 14.71
CA ARG A 154 18.21 8.56 14.69
C ARG A 154 18.34 7.32 13.79
N GLU A 155 17.37 6.42 13.85
CA GLU A 155 17.39 5.21 13.02
C GLU A 155 17.19 5.52 11.53
N VAL A 156 16.27 6.43 11.20
CA VAL A 156 16.11 6.93 9.82
C VAL A 156 17.41 7.53 9.31
N TRP A 157 18.10 8.32 10.13
CA TRP A 157 19.41 8.86 9.79
C TRP A 157 20.47 7.77 9.61
N ARG A 158 20.50 6.75 10.48
CA ARG A 158 21.43 5.62 10.39
C ARG A 158 21.24 4.83 9.08
N LEU A 159 19.99 4.64 8.65
CA LEU A 159 19.63 3.88 7.46
C LEU A 159 19.62 4.71 6.16
N ARG A 160 19.93 6.01 6.22
CA ARG A 160 19.77 6.93 5.08
C ARG A 160 20.51 6.49 3.82
N ASP A 161 21.76 6.03 3.96
CA ASP A 161 22.59 5.64 2.81
C ASP A 161 22.12 4.30 2.22
N LYS A 162 21.66 3.38 3.07
CA LYS A 162 21.04 2.11 2.63
C LYS A 162 19.75 2.39 1.84
N PHE A 163 18.90 3.28 2.36
CA PHE A 163 17.64 3.64 1.70
C PHE A 163 17.83 4.48 0.44
N GLN A 164 18.92 5.24 0.35
CA GLN A 164 19.30 5.94 -0.86
C GLN A 164 19.68 4.96 -1.98
N LYS A 165 20.46 3.91 -1.68
CA LYS A 165 20.75 2.83 -2.66
C LYS A 165 19.47 2.08 -3.08
N LYS A 166 18.60 1.77 -2.13
CA LYS A 166 17.28 1.16 -2.43
C LYS A 166 16.44 2.06 -3.32
N ARG A 167 16.44 3.38 -3.07
CA ARG A 167 15.77 4.36 -3.91
C ARG A 167 16.32 4.34 -5.34
N GLU A 168 17.64 4.35 -5.52
CA GLU A 168 18.26 4.34 -6.84
C GLU A 168 17.79 3.14 -7.67
N HIS A 169 17.75 1.95 -7.06
CA HIS A 169 17.23 0.75 -7.71
C HIS A 169 15.73 0.86 -8.06
N VAL A 170 14.90 1.35 -7.13
CA VAL A 170 13.46 1.51 -7.36
C VAL A 170 13.18 2.53 -8.46
N GLN A 171 13.95 3.62 -8.52
CA GLN A 171 13.77 4.67 -9.53
C GLN A 171 14.36 4.27 -10.89
N SER A 172 15.43 3.49 -10.94
CA SER A 172 16.03 3.04 -12.22
C SER A 172 15.16 2.02 -12.96
N THR A 173 14.38 1.24 -12.22
CA THR A 173 13.44 0.25 -12.78
C THR A 173 12.07 0.85 -13.07
N ARG A 174 11.80 2.09 -12.71
CA ARG A 174 10.49 2.73 -12.89
C ARG A 174 10.03 2.76 -14.36
N SER A 175 8.76 2.45 -14.62
CA SER A 175 8.13 2.50 -15.96
C SER A 175 6.97 3.50 -16.08
N VAL A 176 6.36 3.92 -14.97
CA VAL A 176 5.21 4.85 -14.95
C VAL A 176 5.66 6.28 -14.67
N SER A 177 5.06 7.30 -15.28
CA SER A 177 5.44 8.71 -15.07
C SER A 177 5.20 9.21 -13.64
N SER A 178 5.96 10.22 -13.21
CA SER A 178 5.83 10.86 -11.89
C SER A 178 4.44 11.44 -11.65
N ASP A 179 3.86 12.08 -12.66
CA ASP A 179 2.54 12.69 -12.54
C ASP A 179 1.43 11.64 -12.41
N ALA A 180 1.53 10.51 -13.13
CA ALA A 180 0.58 9.40 -12.98
C ALA A 180 0.62 8.77 -11.57
N ILE A 181 1.78 8.76 -10.91
CA ILE A 181 1.88 8.33 -9.51
C ILE A 181 1.33 9.39 -8.56
N ALA A 182 1.65 10.67 -8.78
CA ALA A 182 1.17 11.78 -7.97
C ALA A 182 -0.36 11.87 -7.96
N ASP A 183 -0.99 11.52 -9.07
CA ASP A 183 -2.43 11.47 -9.25
C ASP A 183 -3.13 10.63 -8.16
N TRP A 184 -2.55 9.53 -7.74
CA TRP A 184 -3.14 8.67 -6.70
C TRP A 184 -3.28 9.33 -5.32
N PHE A 185 -2.61 10.46 -5.08
CA PHE A 185 -2.65 11.18 -3.81
C PHE A 185 -3.83 12.17 -3.81
N SER A 186 -4.92 11.80 -3.10
CA SER A 186 -6.16 12.58 -3.00
C SER A 186 -6.73 12.56 -1.58
N PHE A 187 -7.44 13.61 -1.18
CA PHE A 187 -8.16 13.63 0.09
C PHE A 187 -9.41 12.75 0.07
N THR A 188 -9.92 12.46 -1.12
CA THR A 188 -10.97 11.47 -1.34
C THR A 188 -10.35 10.12 -1.72
N PRO A 189 -10.96 8.99 -1.33
CA PRO A 189 -10.51 7.68 -1.78
C PRO A 189 -10.47 7.61 -3.32
N ARG A 190 -9.27 7.58 -3.91
CA ARG A 190 -9.12 7.49 -5.35
C ARG A 190 -9.16 6.03 -5.80
N ALA A 191 -10.08 5.75 -6.71
CA ALA A 191 -10.22 4.49 -7.40
C ALA A 191 -10.58 4.75 -8.86
N LEU A 192 -10.14 3.87 -9.77
CA LEU A 192 -10.43 3.97 -11.20
C LEU A 192 -11.32 2.81 -11.62
N GLU A 193 -12.13 2.99 -12.65
CA GLU A 193 -12.97 1.91 -13.16
C GLU A 193 -12.11 0.73 -13.66
N ALA A 194 -12.45 -0.49 -13.22
CA ALA A 194 -11.85 -1.71 -13.71
C ALA A 194 -12.82 -2.45 -14.64
N PRO A 195 -12.32 -3.21 -15.63
CA PRO A 195 -13.17 -3.99 -16.51
C PRO A 195 -13.99 -5.01 -15.71
N ARG A 196 -15.27 -5.19 -16.07
CA ARG A 196 -16.13 -6.21 -15.48
C ARG A 196 -15.53 -7.60 -15.69
N ARG A 197 -15.74 -8.50 -14.72
CA ARG A 197 -15.29 -9.88 -14.82
C ARG A 197 -15.95 -10.52 -16.04
N VAL A 198 -15.16 -11.01 -17.00
CA VAL A 198 -15.69 -11.85 -18.07
C VAL A 198 -16.05 -13.18 -17.42
N SER A 199 -17.34 -13.43 -17.21
CA SER A 199 -17.85 -14.68 -16.65
C SER A 199 -17.35 -15.86 -17.47
N HIS A 200 -16.42 -16.64 -16.93
CA HIS A 200 -16.03 -17.94 -17.49
C HIS A 200 -17.09 -19.01 -17.17
N ALA A 201 -18.38 -18.67 -17.31
CA ALA A 201 -19.48 -19.61 -17.11
C ALA A 201 -19.58 -20.64 -18.25
N GLY A 202 -19.07 -20.34 -19.45
CA GLY A 202 -19.25 -21.20 -20.63
C GLY A 202 -18.27 -22.37 -20.82
N LYS A 203 -17.36 -22.66 -19.88
CA LYS A 203 -16.37 -23.77 -20.04
C LYS A 203 -16.62 -25.00 -19.15
N ARG A 204 -17.59 -24.95 -18.23
CA ARG A 204 -17.94 -26.11 -17.39
C ARG A 204 -19.03 -27.00 -17.97
N GLU A 205 -19.90 -26.51 -18.86
CA GLU A 205 -20.96 -27.33 -19.46
C GLU A 205 -20.44 -28.34 -20.50
N LYS A 206 -19.41 -27.99 -21.30
CA LYS A 206 -18.88 -28.92 -22.32
C LYS A 206 -18.11 -30.14 -21.79
N LYS A 207 -17.84 -30.22 -20.48
CA LYS A 207 -17.21 -31.42 -19.89
C LYS A 207 -18.24 -32.39 -19.31
N LYS A 208 -19.48 -31.96 -19.04
CA LYS A 208 -20.54 -32.85 -18.56
C LYS A 208 -21.19 -33.63 -19.72
N ASP A 209 -21.34 -33.00 -20.88
CA ASP A 209 -21.94 -33.66 -22.07
C ASP A 209 -21.01 -34.69 -22.77
N ARG A 210 -19.74 -34.81 -22.35
CA ARG A 210 -18.81 -35.80 -22.89
C ARG A 210 -18.66 -37.06 -22.03
N GLU A 211 -19.16 -37.05 -20.80
CA GLU A 211 -19.13 -38.22 -19.91
C GLU A 211 -20.46 -39.01 -19.91
N GLU A 212 -21.56 -38.44 -20.41
CA GLU A 212 -22.87 -39.14 -20.52
C GLU A 212 -23.07 -39.94 -21.83
N ASN A 213 -22.05 -40.07 -22.70
CA ASN A 213 -22.18 -40.76 -23.99
C ASN A 213 -21.23 -41.95 -24.16
N VAL A 214 -20.75 -42.52 -23.06
CA VAL A 214 -19.93 -43.74 -23.03
C VAL A 214 -20.55 -44.72 -22.04
N ASP A 215 -21.76 -45.18 -22.32
CA ASP A 215 -22.35 -46.41 -21.75
C ASP A 215 -23.51 -46.87 -22.66
N HIS A 216 -23.14 -47.47 -23.79
CA HIS A 216 -23.99 -48.30 -24.64
C HIS A 216 -23.19 -49.52 -25.11
#